data_AF-A0A7X7RH37-F1
#
_entry.id   AF-A0A7X7RH37-F1
#
_cell.length_a   1.000
_cell.length_b   1.000
_cell.length_c   1.000
_cell.angle_alpha   90.00
_cell.angle_beta   90.00
_cell.angle_gamma   90.00
#
_symmetry.space_group_name_H-M   'P 1'
#
loop_
_entity.id
_entity.type
_entity.pdbx_description
1 polymer ?
#
loop_
_entity_poly.entity_id
_entity_poly.type
_entity_poly.pdbx_seq_one_letter_code
_entity_poly.pdbx_strand_id
1 'polypeptide(L)'
;FLRREATAGLPMHIAHKKIPVCGDDGTVTTPGKPNGYKFEKFIFDVLPHADRVLNLAFDRAEEFSPVKNAAGADSPETCRHDLIAKWGRWFAAIGVELPRAADGFPSVPIEIDPLYARTPAQLKQRLQEAPLPDVHQPIWLRDM
;
A
#
# COMPACT_ATOMS: atom_id res chain seq x y z
N PHE A 1 7.93 22.78 -13.89
CA PHE A 1 7.75 21.34 -14.15
C PHE A 1 6.28 20.96 -14.32
N LEU A 2 5.48 20.77 -13.25
CA LEU A 2 4.10 20.23 -13.36
C LEU A 2 3.17 20.97 -14.33
N ARG A 3 3.18 22.31 -14.34
CA ARG A 3 2.37 23.11 -15.30
C ARG A 3 2.73 22.84 -16.76
N ARG A 4 4.01 22.56 -17.05
CA ARG A 4 4.49 22.21 -18.39
C ARG A 4 4.08 20.78 -18.75
N GLU A 5 4.24 19.84 -17.81
CA GLU A 5 3.88 18.43 -18.03
C GLU A 5 2.37 18.20 -18.20
N ALA A 6 1.53 19.04 -17.60
CA ALA A 6 0.08 18.97 -17.73
C ALA A 6 -0.41 19.08 -19.19
N THR A 7 0.37 19.73 -20.06
CA THR A 7 0.07 19.90 -21.49
C THR A 7 1.07 19.18 -22.38
N ALA A 8 2.04 18.47 -21.82
CA ALA A 8 3.06 17.78 -22.59
C ALA A 8 2.49 16.52 -23.26
N GLY A 9 2.95 16.26 -24.48
CA GLY A 9 2.68 15.01 -25.17
C GLY A 9 3.50 13.87 -24.54
N LEU A 10 2.85 13.02 -23.73
CA LEU A 10 3.47 11.78 -23.24
C LEU A 10 3.28 10.62 -24.23
N PRO A 11 4.24 9.69 -24.31
CA PRO A 11 4.12 8.49 -25.13
C PRO A 11 2.85 7.69 -24.83
N MET A 12 2.30 7.07 -25.87
CA MET A 12 1.20 6.11 -25.73
C MET A 12 1.76 4.70 -25.71
N HIS A 13 1.53 4.00 -24.60
CA HIS A 13 1.83 2.58 -24.45
C HIS A 13 0.63 1.75 -24.91
N ILE A 14 0.88 0.60 -25.51
CA ILE A 14 -0.15 -0.26 -26.10
C ILE A 14 -0.24 -1.56 -25.30
N ALA A 15 -1.44 -1.86 -24.80
CA ALA A 15 -1.75 -3.14 -24.18
C ALA A 15 -2.80 -3.91 -25.00
N HIS A 16 -2.49 -5.15 -25.36
CA HIS A 16 -3.41 -6.02 -26.08
C HIS A 16 -4.40 -6.63 -25.08
N LYS A 17 -5.70 -6.36 -25.27
CA LYS A 17 -6.75 -6.80 -24.32
C LYS A 17 -7.78 -7.68 -25.00
N LYS A 18 -8.30 -8.64 -24.23
CA LYS A 18 -9.57 -9.33 -24.51
C LYS A 18 -10.67 -8.43 -23.96
N ILE A 19 -11.32 -7.69 -24.84
CA ILE A 19 -12.34 -6.72 -24.51
C ILE A 19 -13.69 -7.38 -24.78
N PRO A 20 -14.56 -7.56 -23.77
CA PRO A 20 -15.92 -8.06 -23.98
C PRO A 20 -16.66 -7.20 -24.99
N VAL A 21 -17.37 -7.85 -25.91
CA VAL A 21 -18.13 -7.21 -27.00
C VAL A 21 -19.59 -7.61 -26.92
N CYS A 22 -20.47 -6.64 -27.17
CA CYS A 22 -21.91 -6.83 -27.24
C CYS A 22 -22.32 -7.02 -28.72
N GLY A 23 -23.03 -8.09 -29.03
CA GLY A 23 -23.60 -8.34 -30.35
C GLY A 23 -24.90 -7.57 -30.58
N ASP A 24 -25.39 -7.57 -31.82
CA ASP A 24 -26.64 -6.89 -32.21
C ASP A 24 -27.88 -7.45 -31.50
N ASP A 25 -27.81 -8.70 -31.02
CA ASP A 25 -28.82 -9.38 -30.22
C ASP A 25 -28.76 -9.05 -28.72
N GLY A 26 -27.79 -8.21 -28.30
CA GLY A 26 -27.54 -7.86 -26.90
C GLY A 26 -26.67 -8.85 -26.13
N THR A 27 -26.19 -9.93 -26.77
CA THR A 27 -25.35 -10.93 -26.09
C THR A 27 -23.93 -10.41 -25.91
N VAL A 28 -23.40 -10.47 -24.68
CA VAL A 28 -22.00 -10.10 -24.39
C VAL A 28 -21.10 -11.33 -24.43
N THR A 29 -20.06 -11.29 -25.24
CA THR A 29 -19.08 -12.37 -25.36
C THR A 29 -17.67 -11.86 -25.07
N THR A 30 -16.86 -12.68 -24.39
CA THR A 30 -15.42 -12.42 -24.21
C THR A 30 -14.63 -13.23 -25.23
N PRO A 31 -13.81 -12.60 -26.08
CA PRO A 31 -13.13 -13.30 -27.16
C PRO A 31 -11.98 -14.17 -26.65
N GLY A 32 -11.73 -15.29 -27.35
CA GLY A 32 -10.64 -16.23 -27.01
C GLY A 32 -9.24 -15.65 -27.19
N LYS A 33 -9.08 -14.64 -28.06
CA LYS A 33 -7.84 -13.91 -28.34
C LYS A 33 -8.04 -12.40 -28.15
N PRO A 34 -6.99 -11.61 -27.89
CA PRO A 34 -7.10 -10.15 -27.83
C PRO A 34 -7.73 -9.59 -29.12
N ASN A 35 -8.70 -8.69 -28.97
CA ASN A 35 -9.48 -8.08 -30.04
C ASN A 35 -9.40 -6.56 -30.05
N GLY A 36 -8.65 -5.96 -29.11
CA GLY A 36 -8.51 -4.51 -29.03
C GLY A 36 -7.24 -4.06 -28.34
N TYR A 37 -6.93 -2.78 -28.57
CA TYR A 37 -5.81 -2.08 -27.98
C TYR A 37 -6.31 -1.16 -26.89
N LYS A 38 -5.72 -1.27 -25.70
CA LYS A 38 -5.83 -0.26 -24.65
C LYS A 38 -4.60 0.62 -24.73
N PHE A 39 -4.79 1.91 -24.94
CA PHE A 39 -3.72 2.90 -24.89
C PHE A 39 -3.62 3.50 -23.50
N GLU A 40 -2.41 3.56 -22.95
CA GLU A 40 -2.15 4.09 -21.62
C GLU A 40 -0.96 5.07 -21.68
N LYS A 41 -0.96 6.08 -20.80
CA LYS A 41 0.20 6.93 -20.53
C LYS A 41 0.72 6.58 -19.16
N PHE A 42 2.03 6.53 -18.97
CA PHE A 42 2.62 6.23 -17.67
C PHE A 42 3.12 7.48 -16.98
N ILE A 43 2.80 7.62 -15.69
CA ILE A 43 3.14 8.81 -14.89
C ILE A 43 4.66 9.08 -14.83
N PHE A 44 5.47 8.03 -14.96
CA PHE A 44 6.94 8.10 -14.89
C PHE A 44 7.59 8.49 -16.22
N ASP A 45 6.85 8.57 -17.33
CA ASP A 45 7.37 9.06 -18.60
C ASP A 45 7.71 10.57 -18.57
N VAL A 46 7.28 11.28 -17.52
CA VAL A 46 7.65 12.69 -17.30
C VAL A 46 9.08 12.86 -16.77
N LEU A 47 9.69 11.80 -16.22
CA LEU A 47 10.98 11.89 -15.52
C LEU A 47 12.11 12.45 -16.41
N PRO A 48 12.26 12.06 -17.70
CA PRO A 48 13.28 12.65 -18.57
C PRO A 48 13.12 14.15 -18.83
N HIS A 49 11.94 14.72 -18.59
CA HIS A 49 11.72 16.16 -18.75
C HIS A 49 12.19 16.97 -17.53
N ALA A 50 12.52 16.32 -16.41
CA ALA A 50 12.91 17.01 -15.19
C ALA A 50 14.37 17.49 -15.27
N ASP A 51 14.62 18.76 -14.89
CA ASP A 51 15.99 19.30 -14.85
C ASP A 51 16.86 18.60 -13.79
N ARG A 52 16.20 18.09 -12.73
CA ARG A 52 16.82 17.34 -11.63
C ARG A 52 15.88 16.22 -11.20
N VAL A 53 16.44 15.02 -11.10
CA VAL A 53 15.75 13.84 -10.55
C VAL A 53 16.47 13.41 -9.28
N LEU A 54 15.71 13.21 -8.20
CA LEU A 54 16.20 12.65 -6.95
C LEU A 54 15.51 11.31 -6.72
N ASN A 55 16.30 10.26 -6.49
CA ASN A 55 15.80 8.95 -6.11
C ASN A 55 16.05 8.74 -4.62
N LEU A 56 14.99 8.49 -3.85
CA LEU A 56 15.07 8.16 -2.43
C LEU A 56 14.71 6.68 -2.26
N ALA A 57 15.63 5.90 -1.71
CA ALA A 57 15.36 4.52 -1.32
C ALA A 57 14.71 4.51 0.08
N PHE A 58 13.71 3.66 0.25
CA PHE A 58 13.01 3.43 1.51
C PHE A 58 13.00 1.94 1.85
N ASP A 59 12.82 1.63 3.14
CA ASP A 59 12.62 0.26 3.57
C ASP A 59 11.23 -0.22 3.14
N ARG A 60 11.19 -1.31 2.38
CA ARG A 60 9.94 -1.94 1.93
C ARG A 60 9.03 -2.26 3.10
N ALA A 61 9.59 -2.77 4.20
CA ALA A 61 8.81 -3.20 5.36
C ALA A 61 8.08 -2.03 6.05
N GLU A 62 8.58 -0.80 5.87
CA GLU A 62 7.99 0.41 6.45
C GLU A 62 7.04 1.13 5.49
N GLU A 63 7.30 1.09 4.18
CA GLU A 63 6.66 2.01 3.23
C GLU A 63 5.92 1.33 2.06
N PHE A 64 6.07 0.01 1.86
CA PHE A 64 5.52 -0.62 0.65
C PHE A 64 4.99 -2.04 0.85
N SER A 65 3.67 -2.15 0.89
CA SER A 65 2.93 -3.42 0.77
C SER A 65 1.72 -3.25 -0.17
N PRO A 66 1.85 -3.61 -1.45
CA PRO A 66 0.80 -3.36 -2.45
C PRO A 66 -0.31 -4.42 -2.38
N VAL A 67 -1.51 -4.03 -2.81
CA VAL A 67 -2.64 -4.94 -3.01
C VAL A 67 -3.00 -4.95 -4.49
N LYS A 68 -2.69 -6.07 -5.15
CA LYS A 68 -2.87 -6.30 -6.60
C LYS A 68 -3.71 -7.53 -6.90
N ASN A 69 -3.68 -8.52 -6.00
CA ASN A 69 -4.36 -9.81 -6.17
C ASN A 69 -5.40 -10.03 -5.06
N ALA A 70 -6.41 -10.85 -5.34
CA ALA A 70 -7.45 -11.17 -4.35
C ALA A 70 -6.91 -12.02 -3.18
N ALA A 71 -5.95 -12.89 -3.43
CA ALA A 71 -5.30 -13.76 -2.44
C ALA A 71 -3.84 -14.04 -2.85
N GLY A 72 -3.03 -14.56 -1.92
CA GLY A 72 -1.62 -14.88 -2.17
C GLY A 72 -0.73 -13.63 -2.15
N ALA A 73 0.29 -13.60 -3.01
CA ALA A 73 1.24 -12.48 -3.06
C ALA A 73 0.55 -11.15 -3.41
N ASP A 74 1.02 -10.02 -2.84
CA ASP A 74 0.47 -8.68 -3.04
C ASP A 74 -1.07 -8.65 -2.87
N SER A 75 -1.59 -9.14 -1.74
CA SER A 75 -3.02 -9.28 -1.47
C SER A 75 -3.45 -8.58 -0.17
N PRO A 76 -4.76 -8.48 0.14
CA PRO A 76 -5.21 -7.92 1.41
C PRO A 76 -4.65 -8.66 2.64
N GLU A 77 -4.39 -9.96 2.51
CA GLU A 77 -3.82 -10.79 3.57
C GLU A 77 -2.36 -10.40 3.84
N THR A 78 -1.52 -10.35 2.80
CA THR A 78 -0.11 -9.98 2.96
C THR A 78 0.02 -8.54 3.45
N CYS A 79 -0.84 -7.63 2.99
CA CYS A 79 -0.82 -6.25 3.42
C CYS A 79 -1.17 -6.07 4.89
N ARG A 80 -2.16 -6.80 5.39
CA ARG A 80 -2.50 -6.81 6.81
C ARG A 80 -1.35 -7.36 7.66
N HIS A 81 -0.75 -8.45 7.22
CA HIS A 81 0.40 -9.05 7.89
C HIS A 81 1.57 -8.06 8.00
N ASP A 82 1.93 -7.38 6.90
CA ASP A 82 3.03 -6.42 6.87
C ASP A 82 2.77 -5.19 7.75
N LEU A 83 1.52 -4.72 7.81
CA LEU A 83 1.12 -3.63 8.71
C LEU A 83 1.22 -4.03 10.19
N ILE A 84 0.74 -5.22 10.57
CA ILE A 84 0.89 -5.74 11.94
C ILE A 84 2.36 -5.88 12.31
N ALA A 85 3.19 -6.40 11.40
CA ALA A 85 4.64 -6.49 11.61
C ALA A 85 5.26 -5.09 11.81
N LYS A 86 4.86 -4.10 11.00
CA LYS A 86 5.30 -2.70 11.11
C LYS A 86 4.97 -2.10 12.48
N TRP A 87 3.72 -2.20 12.92
CA TRP A 87 3.36 -1.69 14.23
C TRP A 87 4.04 -2.46 15.37
N GLY A 88 4.24 -3.77 15.21
CA GLY A 88 5.05 -4.56 16.14
C GLY A 88 6.50 -4.07 16.26
N ARG A 89 7.11 -3.56 15.18
CA ARG A 89 8.42 -2.89 15.23
C ARG A 89 8.34 -1.53 15.89
N TRP A 90 7.24 -0.78 15.71
CA TRP A 90 7.04 0.50 16.37
C TRP A 90 6.96 0.37 17.88
N PHE A 91 6.18 -0.59 18.40
CA PHE A 91 6.12 -0.89 19.84
C PHE A 91 7.50 -1.25 20.41
N ALA A 92 8.25 -2.11 19.71
CA ALA A 92 9.62 -2.45 20.10
C ALA A 92 10.54 -1.21 20.13
N ALA A 93 10.45 -0.33 19.12
CA ALA A 93 11.25 0.88 19.03
C ALA A 93 10.99 1.90 20.15
N ILE A 94 9.82 1.85 20.79
CA ILE A 94 9.48 2.70 21.94
C ILE A 94 9.72 2.00 23.29
N GLY A 95 10.25 0.78 23.28
CA GLY A 95 10.57 0.00 24.48
C GLY A 95 9.39 -0.75 25.09
N VAL A 96 8.32 -0.98 24.32
CA VAL A 96 7.17 -1.79 24.75
C VAL A 96 7.29 -3.19 24.16
N GLU A 97 7.40 -4.19 25.04
CA GLU A 97 7.46 -5.60 24.64
C GLU A 97 6.06 -6.14 24.36
N LEU A 98 5.88 -6.68 23.15
CA LEU A 98 4.65 -7.38 22.77
C LEU A 98 4.86 -8.89 22.84
N PRO A 99 3.84 -9.66 23.24
CA PRO A 99 3.83 -11.11 23.06
C PRO A 99 4.05 -11.47 21.60
N ARG A 100 4.94 -12.44 21.34
CA ARG A 100 5.27 -12.91 20.00
C ARG A 100 5.09 -14.42 19.87
N ALA A 101 4.72 -14.86 18.69
CA ALA A 101 4.68 -16.26 18.31
C ALA A 101 6.11 -16.80 18.13
N ALA A 102 6.24 -18.11 17.90
CA ALA A 102 7.54 -18.77 17.77
C ALA A 102 8.40 -18.23 16.61
N ASP A 103 7.77 -17.66 15.58
CA ASP A 103 8.41 -17.01 14.43
C ASP A 103 8.78 -15.54 14.68
N GLY A 104 8.49 -15.02 15.87
CA GLY A 104 8.72 -13.63 16.23
C GLY A 104 7.62 -12.66 15.77
N PHE A 105 6.55 -13.13 15.13
CA PHE A 105 5.42 -12.28 14.73
C PHE A 105 4.58 -11.89 15.97
N PRO A 106 3.98 -10.69 16.04
CA PRO A 106 3.09 -10.34 17.15
C PRO A 106 1.96 -11.36 17.33
N SER A 107 1.77 -11.84 18.56
CA SER A 107 0.74 -12.86 18.87
C SER A 107 -0.68 -12.31 18.86
N VAL A 108 -0.83 -10.99 18.92
CA VAL A 108 -2.10 -10.28 18.89
C VAL A 108 -2.13 -9.35 17.67
N PRO A 109 -3.32 -9.12 17.06
CA PRO A 109 -3.44 -8.11 16.03
C PRO A 109 -3.23 -6.71 16.62
N ILE A 110 -2.63 -5.85 15.81
CA ILE A 110 -2.33 -4.46 16.15
C ILE A 110 -2.85 -3.61 15.00
N GLU A 111 -3.49 -2.49 15.31
CA GLU A 111 -3.78 -1.42 14.37
C GLU A 111 -3.57 -0.08 15.03
N ILE A 112 -2.93 0.82 14.30
CA ILE A 112 -2.74 2.20 14.72
C ILE A 112 -3.32 3.09 13.64
N ASP A 113 -4.41 3.77 13.98
CA ASP A 113 -5.01 4.79 13.12
C ASP A 113 -3.96 5.86 12.80
N PRO A 114 -3.77 6.25 11.52
CA PRO A 114 -2.87 7.32 11.15
C PRO A 114 -3.14 8.66 11.86
N LEU A 115 -4.37 8.92 12.34
CA LEU A 115 -4.68 10.08 13.18
C LEU A 115 -4.13 9.94 14.59
N TYR A 116 -4.04 8.71 15.11
CA TYR A 116 -3.46 8.46 16.42
C TYR A 116 -1.94 8.64 16.40
N ALA A 117 -1.24 7.99 15.46
CA ALA A 117 0.21 8.16 15.27
C ALA A 117 0.67 7.76 13.86
N ARG A 118 1.60 8.53 13.29
CA ARG A 118 2.23 8.26 11.98
C ARG A 118 3.69 7.84 12.07
N THR A 119 4.26 7.86 13.27
CA THR A 119 5.65 7.48 13.54
C THR A 119 5.77 6.81 14.92
N PRO A 120 6.82 6.02 15.18
CA PRO A 120 7.11 5.50 16.52
C PRO A 120 7.24 6.61 17.58
N ALA A 121 7.82 7.76 17.23
CA ALA A 121 7.96 8.89 18.16
C ALA A 121 6.60 9.47 18.58
N GLN A 122 5.67 9.65 17.62
CA GLN A 122 4.31 10.08 17.93
C GLN A 122 3.54 9.05 18.74
N LEU A 123 3.70 7.75 18.43
CA LEU A 123 3.13 6.67 19.22
C LEU A 123 3.61 6.75 20.68
N LYS A 124 4.93 6.92 20.89
CA LYS A 124 5.51 7.07 22.23
C LYS A 124 4.89 8.23 23.00
N GLN A 125 4.76 9.39 22.35
CA GLN A 125 4.15 10.57 22.98
C GLN A 125 2.70 10.31 23.40
N ARG A 126 1.90 9.71 22.52
CA ARG A 126 0.47 9.45 22.79
C ARG A 126 0.28 8.44 23.92
N LEU A 127 1.15 7.44 24.01
CA LEU A 127 1.15 6.45 25.09
C LEU A 127 1.73 6.96 26.42
N GLN A 128 2.29 8.18 26.46
CA GLN A 128 2.62 8.86 27.72
C GLN A 128 1.42 9.63 28.28
N GLU A 129 0.51 10.07 27.40
CA GLU A 129 -0.69 10.85 27.75
C GLU A 129 -1.91 9.96 28.03
N ALA A 130 -1.87 8.69 27.60
CA ALA A 130 -2.92 7.69 27.78
C ALA A 130 -2.36 6.41 28.41
N PRO A 131 -3.18 5.61 29.11
CA PRO A 131 -2.74 4.31 29.64
C PRO A 131 -2.27 3.39 28.51
N LEU A 132 -1.22 2.61 28.77
CA LEU A 132 -0.77 1.57 27.85
C LEU A 132 -1.89 0.56 27.59
N PRO A 133 -2.08 0.11 26.34
CA PRO A 133 -3.04 -0.96 26.05
C PRO A 133 -2.59 -2.27 26.68
N ASP A 134 -3.54 -3.17 26.96
CA ASP A 134 -3.22 -4.55 27.32
C ASP A 134 -2.58 -5.25 26.11
N VAL A 135 -1.28 -5.54 26.22
CA VAL A 135 -0.48 -6.15 25.15
C VAL A 135 -0.84 -7.62 24.89
N HIS A 136 -1.65 -8.24 25.75
CA HIS A 136 -2.15 -9.60 25.57
C HIS A 136 -3.52 -9.66 24.88
N GLN A 137 -4.11 -8.51 24.55
CA GLN A 137 -5.36 -8.39 23.80
C GLN A 137 -5.14 -7.74 22.43
N PRO A 138 -6.09 -7.87 21.48
CA PRO A 138 -6.10 -7.07 20.26
C PRO A 138 -5.94 -5.57 20.55
N ILE A 139 -4.96 -4.93 19.89
CA ILE A 139 -4.63 -3.51 20.11
C ILE A 139 -5.19 -2.68 18.97
N TRP A 140 -6.11 -1.76 19.29
CA TRP A 140 -6.72 -0.83 18.33
C TRP A 140 -6.53 0.60 18.84
N LEU A 141 -5.53 1.32 18.33
CA LEU A 141 -5.26 2.70 18.74
C LEU A 141 -5.89 3.67 17.75
N ARG A 142 -6.89 4.42 18.20
CA ARG A 142 -7.62 5.43 17.43
C ARG A 142 -7.84 6.68 18.26
N ASP A 143 -7.95 7.83 17.62
CA ASP A 143 -8.43 9.03 18.30
C ASP A 143 -9.93 8.85 18.60
N MET A 144 -10.38 9.30 19.78
CA MET A 144 -11.81 9.26 20.16
C MET A 144 -12.55 10.49 19.67
#